data_AF-A0A7W9G440-F1
#
_entry.id   AF-A0A7W9G440-F1
#
_cell.length_a   1.000
_cell.length_b   1.000
_cell.length_c   1.000
_cell.angle_alpha   90.00
_cell.angle_beta   90.00
_cell.angle_gamma   90.00
#
_symmetry.space_group_name_H-M   'P 1'
#
loop_
_entity.id
_entity.type
_entity.pdbx_description
1 polymer ?
#
loop_
_entity_poly.entity_id
_entity_poly.type
_entity_poly.pdbx_seq_one_letter_code
_entity_poly.pdbx_strand_id
1 'polypeptide(L)'
;MVGESTSDGIWEDTNDIITTFVIDVGGKSGPDSVNKAIALLGRRGWKIANTNLPTSVTMESPKWETDQLVVRPFDPIEVENKPELQEAIKKKVAKPTALVVVWAWEA
;
A
#
# COMPACT_ATOMS: atom_id res chain seq x y z
N MET A 1 -3.53 1.20 11.25
CA MET A 1 -2.23 0.91 10.59
C MET A 1 -1.61 -0.29 11.28
N VAL A 2 -1.16 -1.30 10.53
CA VAL A 2 -0.55 -2.52 11.08
C VAL A 2 0.94 -2.29 11.33
N GLY A 3 1.62 -1.74 10.33
CA GLY A 3 3.01 -1.28 10.40
C GLY A 3 3.41 -0.49 9.15
N GLU A 4 4.61 0.07 9.20
CA GLU A 4 5.23 0.81 8.11
C GLU A 4 6.69 0.41 7.97
N SER A 5 7.25 0.56 6.78
CA SER A 5 8.68 0.44 6.53
C SER A 5 9.06 1.32 5.35
N THR A 6 10.15 2.06 5.51
CA THR A 6 10.77 2.82 4.42
C THR A 6 12.00 2.06 3.95
N SER A 7 12.17 1.97 2.64
CA SER A 7 13.37 1.39 2.03
C SER A 7 13.79 2.21 0.82
N ASP A 8 15.09 2.36 0.66
CA ASP A 8 15.67 2.87 -0.57
C ASP A 8 15.54 1.76 -1.63
N GLY A 9 14.77 2.02 -2.66
CA GLY A 9 14.61 1.13 -3.81
C GLY A 9 15.36 1.70 -5.01
N ILE A 10 15.95 0.83 -5.82
CA ILE A 10 16.38 1.20 -7.18
C ILE A 10 15.31 0.70 -8.13
N TRP A 11 14.63 1.60 -8.83
CA TRP A 11 13.69 1.29 -9.89
C TRP A 11 14.11 2.06 -11.14
N GLU A 12 14.26 1.38 -12.28
CA GLU A 12 14.69 2.00 -13.56
C GLU A 12 15.84 3.04 -13.45
N ASP A 13 16.89 2.71 -12.70
CA ASP A 13 18.09 3.55 -12.46
C ASP A 13 17.87 4.85 -11.65
N THR A 14 16.72 5.02 -10.99
CA THR A 14 16.48 6.06 -9.98
C THR A 14 16.58 5.50 -8.56
N ASN A 15 17.16 6.27 -7.64
CA ASN A 15 17.10 6.01 -6.19
C ASN A 15 15.78 6.58 -5.68
N ASP A 16 14.81 5.71 -5.43
CA ASP A 16 13.49 6.10 -4.95
C ASP A 16 13.33 5.71 -3.49
N ILE A 17 12.90 6.68 -2.67
CA ILE A 17 12.52 6.41 -1.28
C ILE A 17 11.08 5.91 -1.31
N ILE A 18 10.88 4.61 -1.09
CA ILE A 18 9.55 4.01 -1.06
C ILE A 18 9.15 3.78 0.40
N THR A 19 8.10 4.47 0.82
CA THR A 19 7.47 4.18 2.12
C THR A 19 6.30 3.23 1.91
N THR A 20 6.39 2.05 2.52
CA THR A 20 5.39 0.99 2.48
C THR A 20 4.55 1.01 3.75
N PHE A 21 3.25 1.21 3.60
CA PHE A 21 2.28 1.08 4.69
C PHE A 21 1.48 -0.20 4.53
N VAL A 22 1.47 -1.05 5.58
CA VAL A 22 0.59 -2.21 5.67
C VAL A 22 -0.61 -1.83 6.51
N ILE A 23 -1.80 -1.87 5.90
CA ILE A 23 -3.02 -1.33 6.49
C ILE A 23 -4.11 -2.41 6.50
N ASP A 24 -4.76 -2.54 7.66
CA ASP A 24 -6.04 -3.24 7.76
C ASP A 24 -7.15 -2.21 7.57
N VAL A 25 -7.92 -2.38 6.48
CA VAL A 25 -9.09 -1.54 6.14
C VAL A 25 -10.41 -2.28 6.39
N GLY A 26 -10.38 -3.39 7.13
CA GLY A 26 -11.54 -4.22 7.43
C GLY A 26 -12.07 -4.97 6.21
N GLY A 27 -11.19 -5.36 5.30
CA GLY A 27 -11.54 -6.14 4.12
C GLY A 27 -11.77 -7.63 4.42
N LYS A 28 -12.40 -8.33 3.49
CA LYS A 28 -12.61 -9.79 3.55
C LYS A 28 -11.56 -10.57 2.74
N SER A 29 -10.92 -9.91 1.79
CA SER A 29 -9.89 -10.44 0.89
C SER A 29 -9.04 -9.28 0.35
N GLY A 30 -7.86 -9.56 -0.21
CA GLY A 30 -7.00 -8.55 -0.83
C GLY A 30 -7.74 -7.62 -1.80
N PRO A 31 -8.51 -8.13 -2.79
CA PRO A 31 -9.30 -7.27 -3.68
C PRO A 31 -10.38 -6.43 -2.97
N ASP A 32 -11.07 -6.98 -1.96
CA ASP A 32 -12.03 -6.21 -1.15
C ASP A 32 -11.32 -5.09 -0.37
N SER A 33 -10.12 -5.37 0.16
CA SER A 33 -9.30 -4.39 0.86
C SER A 33 -8.79 -3.29 -0.06
N VAL A 34 -8.36 -3.62 -1.28
CA VAL A 34 -7.99 -2.63 -2.30
C VAL A 34 -9.16 -1.71 -2.61
N ASN A 35 -10.34 -2.27 -2.89
CA ASN A 35 -11.54 -1.48 -3.19
C ASN A 35 -11.93 -0.55 -2.02
N LYS A 36 -11.85 -1.04 -0.78
CA LYS A 36 -12.10 -0.21 0.41
C LYS A 36 -11.07 0.89 0.59
N ALA A 37 -9.79 0.59 0.38
CA ALA A 37 -8.72 1.57 0.48
C ALA A 37 -8.88 2.68 -0.56
N ILE A 38 -9.17 2.33 -1.83
CA ILE A 38 -9.46 3.29 -2.89
C ILE A 38 -10.67 4.16 -2.53
N ALA A 39 -11.74 3.56 -2.01
CA ALA A 39 -12.93 4.32 -1.60
C ALA A 39 -12.63 5.30 -0.44
N LEU A 40 -11.81 4.89 0.54
CA LEU A 40 -11.40 5.75 1.65
C LEU A 40 -10.50 6.91 1.18
N LEU A 41 -9.54 6.62 0.30
CA LEU A 41 -8.64 7.62 -0.28
C LEU A 41 -9.40 8.58 -1.20
N GLY A 42 -10.33 8.06 -2.01
CA GLY A 42 -11.20 8.86 -2.87
C GLY A 42 -12.05 9.87 -2.09
N ARG A 43 -12.59 9.48 -0.92
CA ARG A 43 -13.29 10.41 -0.01
C ARG A 43 -12.40 11.55 0.51
N ARG A 44 -11.08 11.36 0.48
CA ARG A 44 -10.08 12.37 0.87
C ARG A 44 -9.53 13.16 -0.31
N GLY A 45 -10.09 12.97 -1.51
CA GLY A 45 -9.76 13.72 -2.72
C GLY A 45 -8.69 13.06 -3.60
N TRP A 46 -8.15 11.90 -3.23
CA TRP A 46 -7.23 11.16 -4.10
C TRP A 46 -7.97 10.68 -5.35
N LYS A 47 -7.33 10.84 -6.52
CA LYS A 47 -7.93 10.48 -7.81
C LYS A 47 -7.23 9.27 -8.38
N ILE A 48 -7.98 8.35 -8.98
CA ILE A 48 -7.37 7.22 -9.70
C ILE A 48 -6.71 7.77 -10.96
N ALA A 49 -5.41 7.55 -11.09
CA ALA A 49 -4.62 7.90 -12.27
C ALA A 49 -4.48 6.72 -13.22
N ASN A 50 -4.22 5.53 -12.66
CA ASN A 50 -4.09 4.29 -13.42
C ASN A 50 -4.68 3.11 -12.65
N THR A 51 -5.24 2.14 -13.37
CA THR A 51 -5.79 0.90 -12.82
C THR A 51 -5.21 -0.30 -13.53
N ASN A 52 -4.61 -1.21 -12.78
CA ASN A 52 -4.07 -2.48 -13.25
C ASN A 52 -4.59 -3.62 -12.35
N LEU A 53 -5.90 -3.62 -12.09
CA LEU A 53 -6.53 -4.65 -11.27
C LEU A 53 -6.40 -6.03 -11.93
N PRO A 54 -6.21 -7.12 -11.14
CA PRO A 54 -6.27 -7.16 -9.68
C PRO A 54 -4.96 -6.78 -8.97
N THR A 55 -3.92 -6.38 -9.71
CA THR A 55 -2.56 -6.19 -9.21
C THR A 55 -2.41 -4.91 -8.40
N SER A 56 -2.80 -3.76 -8.96
CA SER A 56 -2.63 -2.46 -8.29
C SER A 56 -3.52 -1.36 -8.86
N VAL A 57 -3.65 -0.28 -8.10
CA VAL A 57 -4.26 0.99 -8.53
C VAL A 57 -3.35 2.14 -8.10
N THR A 58 -3.01 3.01 -9.03
CA THR A 58 -2.24 4.23 -8.77
C THR A 58 -3.20 5.40 -8.57
N MET A 59 -3.00 6.15 -7.49
CA MET A 59 -3.80 7.31 -7.14
C MET A 59 -2.92 8.56 -6.99
N GLU A 60 -3.37 9.68 -7.53
CA GLU A 60 -2.70 10.98 -7.45
C GLU A 60 -3.16 11.78 -6.23
N SER A 61 -2.21 12.49 -5.62
CA SER A 61 -2.46 13.38 -4.50
C SER A 61 -3.33 14.58 -4.93
N PRO A 62 -4.31 14.99 -4.11
CA PRO A 62 -5.03 16.24 -4.34
C PRO A 62 -4.21 17.50 -3.99
N LYS A 63 -3.02 17.33 -3.39
CA LYS A 63 -2.25 18.44 -2.78
C LYS A 63 -0.82 18.58 -3.29
N TRP A 64 -0.21 17.49 -3.76
CA TRP A 64 1.21 17.45 -4.11
C TRP A 64 1.33 17.03 -5.58
N GLU A 65 1.93 17.88 -6.41
CA GLU A 65 1.84 17.82 -7.88
C GLU A 65 2.57 16.64 -8.55
N THR A 66 3.27 15.80 -7.78
CA THR A 66 3.99 14.63 -8.29
C THR A 66 3.82 13.38 -7.42
N ASP A 67 3.16 13.49 -6.26
CA ASP A 67 3.04 12.38 -5.33
C ASP A 67 1.97 11.39 -5.77
N GLN A 68 2.36 10.12 -5.80
CA GLN A 68 1.49 9.01 -6.13
C GLN A 68 1.43 7.99 -5.01
N LEU A 69 0.24 7.41 -4.83
CA LEU A 69 0.04 6.23 -4.03
C LEU A 69 -0.25 5.03 -4.92
N VAL A 70 0.50 3.95 -4.74
CA VAL A 70 0.16 2.65 -5.33
C VAL A 70 -0.53 1.81 -4.27
N VAL A 71 -1.80 1.48 -4.52
CA VAL A 71 -2.65 0.64 -3.66
C VAL A 71 -2.70 -0.76 -4.25
N ARG A 72 -2.29 -1.78 -3.49
CA ARG A 72 -2.24 -3.18 -3.96
C ARG A 72 -2.61 -4.17 -2.84
N PRO A 73 -3.06 -5.40 -3.18
CA PRO A 73 -3.25 -6.45 -2.18
C PRO A 73 -1.94 -6.72 -1.44
N PHE A 74 -2.01 -7.03 -0.15
CA PHE A 74 -0.84 -7.46 0.60
C PHE A 74 -0.32 -8.82 0.12
N ASP A 75 0.97 -8.87 -0.21
CA ASP A 75 1.71 -10.11 -0.45
C ASP A 75 2.74 -10.33 0.68
N PRO A 76 2.74 -11.51 1.35
CA PRO A 76 3.73 -11.83 2.38
C PRO A 76 5.19 -11.64 1.97
N ILE A 77 5.52 -11.77 0.67
CA ILE A 77 6.90 -11.59 0.17
C ILE A 77 7.44 -10.19 0.46
N GLU A 78 6.57 -9.17 0.55
CA GLU A 78 6.96 -7.78 0.79
C GLU A 78 7.52 -7.53 2.20
N VAL A 79 7.23 -8.43 3.14
CA VAL A 79 7.69 -8.36 4.52
C VAL A 79 8.56 -9.55 4.89
N GLU A 80 8.97 -10.38 3.92
CA GLU A 80 9.78 -11.58 4.17
C GLU A 80 11.08 -11.23 4.93
N ASN A 81 11.71 -10.12 4.53
CA ASN A 81 12.95 -9.63 5.13
C ASN A 81 12.73 -8.55 6.21
N LYS A 82 11.50 -8.38 6.71
CA LYS A 82 11.10 -7.35 7.67
C LYS A 82 10.46 -7.99 8.92
N PRO A 83 11.28 -8.61 9.81
CA PRO A 83 10.77 -9.43 10.92
C PRO A 83 9.86 -8.65 11.88
N GLU A 84 10.13 -7.37 12.10
CA GLU A 84 9.29 -6.48 12.91
C GLU A 84 7.88 -6.30 12.34
N LEU A 85 7.74 -6.20 11.01
CA LEU A 85 6.44 -6.15 10.34
C LEU A 85 5.72 -7.49 10.40
N GLN A 86 6.44 -8.60 10.22
CA GLN A 86 5.84 -9.93 10.37
C GLN A 86 5.25 -10.13 11.76
N GLU A 87 5.99 -9.75 12.81
CA GLU A 87 5.52 -9.84 14.19
C GLU A 87 4.33 -8.91 14.46
N ALA A 88 4.34 -7.70 13.91
CA ALA A 88 3.21 -6.78 14.00
C ALA A 88 1.94 -7.34 13.33
N ILE A 89 2.08 -7.95 12.14
CA ILE A 89 0.98 -8.59 11.41
C ILE A 89 0.41 -9.76 12.22
N LYS A 90 1.27 -10.67 12.69
CA LYS A 90 0.84 -11.83 13.51
C LYS A 90 0.08 -11.42 14.77
N LYS A 91 0.50 -10.33 15.43
CA LYS A 91 -0.12 -9.86 16.68
C LYS A 91 -1.44 -9.12 16.48
N LYS A 92 -1.56 -8.35 15.39
CA LYS A 92 -2.66 -7.39 15.20
C LYS A 92 -3.74 -7.87 14.23
N VAL A 93 -3.46 -8.88 13.40
CA VAL A 93 -4.29 -9.21 12.24
C VAL A 93 -4.67 -10.68 12.24
N ALA A 94 -5.97 -10.97 12.30
CA ALA A 94 -6.48 -12.34 12.24
C ALA A 94 -6.42 -12.96 10.83
N LYS A 95 -6.48 -12.13 9.78
CA LYS A 95 -6.45 -12.54 8.37
C LYS A 95 -5.49 -11.65 7.55
N PRO A 96 -4.20 -11.99 7.48
CA PRO A 96 -3.21 -11.19 6.74
C PRO A 96 -3.52 -11.02 5.25
N THR A 97 -4.19 -12.00 4.64
CA THR A 97 -4.61 -11.94 3.22
C THR A 97 -5.69 -10.90 2.92
N ALA A 98 -6.25 -10.26 3.95
CA ALA A 98 -7.19 -9.15 3.84
C ALA A 98 -6.52 -7.79 4.13
N LEU A 99 -5.20 -7.71 4.12
CA LEU A 99 -4.48 -6.44 4.22
C LEU A 99 -4.32 -5.79 2.86
N VAL A 100 -4.10 -4.48 2.89
CA VAL A 100 -3.73 -3.67 1.72
C VAL A 100 -2.36 -3.06 1.97
N VAL A 101 -1.58 -2.96 0.90
CA VAL A 101 -0.32 -2.23 0.88
C VAL A 101 -0.54 -0.92 0.14
N VAL A 102 0.00 0.14 0.72
CA VAL A 102 0.07 1.45 0.10
C VAL A 102 1.53 1.86 0.02
N TRP A 103 2.05 2.02 -1.21
CA TRP A 103 3.35 2.63 -1.45
C TRP A 103 3.18 4.10 -1.73
N ALA A 104 3.89 4.94 -1.00
CA ALA A 104 4.03 6.35 -1.31
C ALA A 104 5.33 6.59 -2.07
N TRP A 105 5.21 7.24 -3.23
CA TRP A 105 6.32 7.66 -4.06
C TRP A 105 6.40 9.19 -4.05
N GLU A 106 7.57 9.71 -3.70
CA GLU A 106 7.97 11.09 -3.95
C GLU A 106 8.89 11.07 -5.18
N ALA A 107 8.52 11.81 -6.23
CA ALA A 107 9.34 12.02 -7.43
C ALA A 107 10.05 13.37 -7.39
#